data_AF-V5DWF2-F1
#
_entry.id   AF-V5DWF2-F1
#
_cell.length_a   1.000
_cell.length_b   1.000
_cell.length_c   1.000
_cell.angle_alpha   90.00
_cell.angle_beta   90.00
_cell.angle_gamma   90.00
#
_symmetry.space_group_name_H-M   'P 1'
#
loop_
_entity.id
_entity.type
_entity.pdbx_description
1 polymer ?
#
loop_
_entity_poly.entity_id
_entity_poly.type
_entity_poly.pdbx_seq_one_letter_code
_entity_poly.pdbx_strand_id
1 'polypeptide(L)' 'MNAVAISNMSLEEKIATMEQIWDVICQHQNVKSPDWHGEVLLKREESRLAGHDQPMDWQNAKKAIRQRKQ' A
#
# COMPACT_ATOMS: atom_id res chain seq x y z
N MET A 1 26.30 -4.07 -11.64
CA MET A 1 24.83 -4.08 -11.48
C MET A 1 24.23 -3.92 -12.86
N ASN A 2 23.59 -4.95 -13.40
CA ASN A 2 22.86 -4.81 -14.66
C ASN A 2 21.50 -4.19 -14.33
N ALA A 3 21.30 -2.94 -14.73
CA ALA A 3 20.00 -2.31 -14.64
C ALA A 3 19.07 -3.00 -15.65
N VAL A 4 18.02 -3.65 -15.15
CA VAL A 4 16.95 -4.16 -16.01
C VAL A 4 16.24 -2.96 -16.62
N ALA A 5 16.18 -2.89 -17.94
CA ALA A 5 15.49 -1.81 -18.65
C ALA A 5 13.97 -2.02 -18.57
N ILE A 6 13.38 -1.69 -17.42
CA ILE A 6 11.93 -1.81 -17.15
C ILE A 6 11.13 -1.05 -18.21
N SER A 7 11.67 0.04 -18.78
CA SER A 7 11.02 0.80 -19.85
C SER A 7 10.60 -0.06 -21.05
N ASN A 8 11.39 -1.10 -21.38
CA ASN A 8 11.22 -1.91 -22.58
C ASN A 8 10.29 -3.11 -22.37
N MET A 9 9.86 -3.37 -21.12
CA MET A 9 8.92 -4.45 -20.80
C MET A 9 7.49 -4.10 -21.22
N SER A 10 6.74 -5.13 -21.61
CA SER A 10 5.27 -5.06 -21.70
C SER A 10 4.64 -4.74 -20.33
N LEU A 11 3.36 -4.38 -20.30
CA LEU A 11 2.68 -4.13 -19.03
C LEU A 11 2.62 -5.39 -18.16
N GLU A 12 2.35 -6.52 -18.79
CA GLU A 12 2.29 -7.84 -18.15
C GLU A 12 3.63 -8.22 -17.53
N GLU A 13 4.73 -8.01 -18.28
CA GLU A 13 6.09 -8.25 -17.79
C GLU A 13 6.46 -7.34 -16.62
N LYS A 14 6.04 -6.07 -16.66
CA LYS A 14 6.24 -5.12 -15.54
C LYS A 14 5.51 -5.58 -14.28
N ILE A 15 4.25 -6.02 -14.42
CA ILE A 15 3.44 -6.50 -13.30
C ILE A 15 4.07 -7.75 -12.71
N ALA A 16 4.40 -8.75 -13.54
CA ALA A 16 5.03 -9.99 -13.07
C ALA A 16 6.38 -9.73 -12.40
N THR A 17 7.18 -8.81 -12.93
CA THR A 17 8.45 -8.40 -12.32
C THR A 17 8.23 -7.73 -10.96
N MET A 18 7.23 -6.85 -10.84
CA MET A 18 6.87 -6.19 -9.59
C MET A 18 6.42 -7.21 -8.53
N GLU A 19 5.61 -8.20 -8.92
CA GLU A 19 5.14 -9.27 -8.04
C GLU A 19 6.31 -10.14 -7.53
N GLN A 20 7.22 -10.54 -8.42
CA GLN A 20 8.41 -11.30 -8.02
C GLN A 20 9.30 -10.52 -7.05
N ILE A 21 9.54 -9.24 -7.32
CA ILE A 21 10.28 -8.37 -6.40
C ILE A 21 9.58 -8.30 -5.04
N TRP A 22 8.26 -8.14 -5.05
CA TRP A 22 7.45 -8.06 -3.83
C TRP A 22 7.52 -9.34 -3.00
N ASP A 23 7.43 -10.51 -3.64
CA ASP A 23 7.54 -11.81 -2.99
C ASP A 23 8.91 -11.99 -2.31
N VAL A 24 9.99 -11.62 -3.00
CA VAL A 24 11.35 -11.68 -2.45
C VAL A 24 11.51 -10.76 -1.24
N ILE A 25 10.99 -9.52 -1.32
CA ILE A 25 11.04 -8.58 -0.19
C ILE A 25 10.26 -9.14 1.01
N CYS A 26 9.11 -9.75 0.78
CA CYS A 26 8.28 -10.32 1.84
C CYS A 26 8.93 -11.52 2.54
N GLN A 27 9.77 -12.29 1.85
CA GLN A 27 10.49 -13.43 2.44
C GLN A 27 11.61 -13.02 3.40
N HIS A 28 12.13 -11.79 3.29
CA HIS A 28 13.24 -11.27 4.09
C HIS A 28 12.81 -10.19 5.07
N GLN A 29 11.65 -10.35 5.71
CA GLN A 29 11.13 -9.43 6.73
C GLN A 29 11.96 -9.47 8.03
N ASN A 30 13.14 -8.86 8.01
CA ASN A 30 13.87 -8.48 9.22
C ASN A 30 13.83 -6.95 9.46
N VAL A 31 12.97 -6.24 8.74
CA VAL A 31 12.76 -4.80 8.92
C VAL A 31 11.85 -4.61 10.12
N LYS A 32 12.41 -4.10 11.22
CA LYS A 32 11.61 -3.70 12.37
C LYS A 32 10.71 -2.53 11.99
N SER A 33 9.42 -2.63 12.32
CA SER A 33 8.54 -1.47 12.24
C SER A 33 9.07 -0.37 13.18
N PRO A 34 9.00 0.91 12.77
CA PRO A 34 9.27 2.01 13.69
C PRO A 34 8.34 1.99 14.90
N ASP A 35 8.81 2.48 16.04
CA ASP A 35 8.04 2.46 17.30
C ASP A 35 6.67 3.14 17.18
N TRP A 36 6.60 4.24 16.42
CA TRP A 36 5.37 4.99 16.19
C TRP A 36 4.30 4.23 15.39
N HIS A 37 4.66 3.15 14.69
CA HIS A 37 3.74 2.44 13.80
C HIS A 37 2.56 1.84 14.58
N GLY A 38 2.85 1.24 15.74
CA GLY A 38 1.81 0.69 16.62
C GLY A 38 0.87 1.76 17.18
N GLU A 39 1.42 2.91 17.57
CA GLU A 39 0.65 4.04 18.10
C GLU A 39 -0.37 4.58 17.08
N VAL A 40 0.04 4.71 15.82
CA VAL A 40 -0.86 5.16 14.74
C VAL A 40 -1.98 4.16 14.48
N LEU A 41 -1.68 2.85 14.52
CA LEU A 41 -2.69 1.81 14.34
C LEU A 41 -3.69 1.79 15.49
N LEU A 42 -3.22 1.90 16.72
CA LEU A 42 -4.06 1.98 17.92
C LEU A 42 -5.02 3.18 17.84
N LYS A 43 -4.48 4.37 17.53
CA LYS A 43 -5.29 5.59 17.40
C LYS A 43 -6.37 5.48 16.31
N ARG A 44 -6.05 4.85 15.18
CA ARG A 44 -7.03 4.61 14.11
C ARG A 44 -8.12 3.64 14.54
N GLU A 45 -7.76 2.61 15.29
CA GLU A 45 -8.71 1.64 15.82
C GLU A 45 -9.65 2.27 16.86
N GLU A 46 -9.11 3.08 17.78
CA GLU A 46 -9.91 3.86 18.73
C GLU A 46 -10.89 4.79 18.03
N SER A 47 -10.43 5.52 17.00
CA SER A 47 -11.26 6.39 16.17
C SER A 47 -12.38 5.63 15.45
N ARG A 48 -12.09 4.43 14.95
CA ARG A 48 -13.07 3.54 14.32
C ARG A 48 -14.14 3.08 15.32
N LEU A 49 -13.73 2.63 16.50
CA LEU A 49 -14.63 2.19 17.57
C LEU A 49 -15.49 3.33 18.11
N ALA A 50 -14.94 4.54 18.17
CA ALA A 50 -15.67 5.75 18.58
C ALA A 50 -16.64 6.29 17.51
N GLY A 51 -16.67 5.71 16.31
CA GLY A 51 -17.57 6.14 15.24
C GLY A 51 -16.99 7.20 14.30
N HIS A 52 -15.78 7.70 14.55
CA HIS A 52 -15.18 8.82 13.83
C HIS A 52 -14.59 8.42 12.47
N ASP A 53 -14.00 7.23 12.36
CA ASP A 53 -13.41 6.71 11.11
C ASP A 53 -14.11 5.42 10.67
N GLN A 54 -15.22 5.56 9.94
CA GLN A 54 -15.98 4.40 9.47
C GLN A 54 -15.42 3.80 8.17
N PRO A 55 -15.48 2.47 8.02
CA PRO A 55 -15.16 1.85 6.75
C PRO A 55 -16.09 2.36 5.65
N MET A 56 -15.52 2.65 4.49
CA MET A 56 -16.24 3.11 3.32
C MET A 56 -16.17 2.05 2.23
N ASP A 57 -17.26 1.91 1.48
CA ASP A 57 -17.24 1.11 0.25
C ASP A 57 -16.12 1.56 -0.70
N TRP A 58 -15.46 0.59 -1.34
CA TRP A 58 -14.28 0.85 -2.16
C TRP A 58 -14.58 1.72 -3.38
N GLN A 59 -15.76 1.59 -4.00
CA GLN A 59 -16.13 2.43 -5.13
C GLN A 59 -16.39 3.86 -4.69
N ASN A 60 -17.03 4.04 -3.52
CA ASN A 60 -17.23 5.35 -2.91
C ASN A 60 -15.90 6.02 -2.55
N ALA A 61 -14.95 5.27 -1.99
CA ALA A 61 -13.62 5.78 -1.67
C ALA A 61 -12.88 6.27 -2.93
N LYS A 62 -12.89 5.48 -4.01
CA LYS A 62 -12.30 5.90 -5.30
C LYS A 62 -12.95 7.17 -5.84
N LYS A 63 -14.27 7.27 -5.77
CA LYS A 63 -15.02 8.46 -6.22
C LYS A 63 -14.58 9.69 -5.44
N ALA A 64 -14.55 9.61 -4.12
CA ALA A 64 -14.12 10.71 -3.25
C ALA A 64 -12.67 11.15 -3.52
N ILE A 65 -11.74 10.21 -3.70
CA ILE A 65 -10.33 10.51 -4.02
C ILE A 65 -10.21 11.25 -5.35
N ARG A 66 -10.94 10.81 -6.39
CA ARG A 66 -10.94 11.49 -7.69
C ARG A 66 -11.52 12.89 -7.61
N GLN A 67 -12.56 13.09 -6.80
CA GLN A 67 -13.19 14.39 -6.58
C GLN A 67 -12.29 15.38 -5.82
N ARG A 68 -11.43 14.90 -4.91
CA ARG A 68 -10.46 15.75 -4.18
C ARG A 68 -9.27 16.22 -5.02
N LYS A 69 -9.09 15.71 -6.24
CA LYS A 69 -8.00 16.09 -7.16
C LYS A 69 -8.42 17.16 -8.19
N GLN A 70 -9.57 17.80 -8.00
CA GLN A 70 -10.00 19.02 -8.72
C GLN A 70 -9.86 20.22 -7.79
#